data_AF-A0A3D4HD70-F1
#
_entry.id   AF-A0A3D4HD70-F1
#
_cell.length_a   1.000
_cell.length_b   1.000
_cell.length_c   1.000
_cell.angle_alpha   90.00
_cell.angle_beta   90.00
_cell.angle_gamma   90.00
#
_symmetry.space_group_name_H-M   'P 1'
#
loop_
_entity.id
_entity.type
_entity.pdbx_description
1 polymer ?
#
loop_
_entity_poly.entity_id
_entity_poly.type
_entity_poly.pdbx_seq_one_letter_code
_entity_poly.pdbx_strand_id
1 'polypeptide(L)'
;MLVRKQILIEEKQAIDLADLAMAQGISMSEMHRKILEVGIEIQKKNTKGKYTKKISGADFMLQQAKKAVAGPGNSEYDKYAYNL
;
A
#
# COMPACT_ATOMS: atom_id res chain seq x y z
N MET A 1 -17.96 -8.09 -5.95
CA MET A 1 -17.00 -9.19 -5.71
C MET A 1 -15.92 -8.71 -4.75
N LEU A 2 -15.58 -9.50 -3.73
CA LEU A 2 -14.46 -9.20 -2.84
C LEU A 2 -13.18 -9.86 -3.39
N VAL A 3 -12.09 -9.12 -3.43
CA VAL A 3 -10.77 -9.63 -3.86
C VAL A 3 -9.89 -9.77 -2.63
N ARG A 4 -9.38 -10.99 -2.39
CA ARG A 4 -8.42 -11.22 -1.31
C ARG A 4 -7.03 -10.79 -1.76
N LYS A 5 -6.39 -9.96 -0.95
CA LYS A 5 -4.99 -9.55 -1.12
C LYS A 5 -4.24 -9.78 0.20
N GLN A 6 -2.99 -10.20 0.08
CA GLN A 6 -2.08 -10.34 1.21
C GLN A 6 -1.21 -9.08 1.29
N ILE A 7 -0.94 -8.62 2.51
CA ILE A 7 -0.07 -7.48 2.77
C ILE A 7 1.00 -7.92 3.77
N LEU A 8 2.20 -7.38 3.60
CA LEU A 8 3.28 -7.53 4.56
C LEU A 8 3.40 -6.21 5.32
N ILE A 9 3.37 -6.29 6.65
CA ILE A 9 3.49 -5.16 7.57
C ILE A 9 4.46 -5.52 8.67
N GLU A 10 4.99 -4.52 9.36
CA GLU A 10 5.87 -4.74 10.50
C GLU A 10 5.10 -5.36 11.67
N GLU A 11 5.79 -6.17 12.48
CA GLU A 11 5.18 -6.84 13.65
C GLU A 11 4.52 -5.84 14.61
N LYS A 12 5.20 -4.72 14.89
CA LYS A 12 4.65 -3.65 15.73
C LYS A 12 3.31 -3.11 15.18
N GLN A 13 3.24 -2.90 13.86
CA GLN A 13 2.01 -2.41 13.22
C GLN A 13 0.89 -3.45 13.31
N ALA A 14 1.22 -4.74 13.22
CA ALA A 14 0.24 -5.81 13.38
C ALA A 14 -0.36 -5.84 14.80
N ILE A 15 0.48 -5.62 15.82
CA ILE A 15 0.05 -5.53 17.22
C ILE A 15 -0.85 -4.31 17.44
N ASP A 16 -0.39 -3.12 17.02
CA ASP A 16 -1.16 -1.88 17.17
C ASP A 16 -2.55 -2.00 16.50
N LEU A 17 -2.62 -2.64 15.33
CA LEU A 17 -3.88 -2.87 14.62
C LEU A 17 -4.79 -3.87 15.35
N ALA A 18 -4.22 -4.91 15.96
CA ALA A 18 -4.97 -5.89 16.74
C ALA A 18 -5.61 -5.22 17.97
N ASP A 19 -4.87 -4.39 18.69
CA ASP A 19 -5.38 -3.66 19.85
C ASP A 19 -6.53 -2.72 19.47
N LEU A 20 -6.38 -2.00 18.36
CA LEU A 20 -7.45 -1.14 17.84
C LEU A 20 -8.69 -1.94 17.41
N ALA A 21 -8.50 -3.12 16.81
CA ALA A 21 -9.59 -3.98 16.38
C ALA A 21 -10.36 -4.53 17.59
N MET A 22 -9.63 -4.98 18.62
CA MET A 22 -10.20 -5.44 19.89
C MET A 22 -10.99 -4.32 20.59
N ALA A 23 -10.41 -3.12 20.70
CA ALA A 23 -11.08 -1.97 21.33
C ALA A 23 -12.39 -1.58 20.64
N GLN A 24 -12.50 -1.79 19.31
CA GLN A 24 -13.71 -1.53 18.54
C GLN A 24 -14.66 -2.72 18.43
N GLY A 25 -14.27 -3.90 18.94
CA GLY A 25 -15.06 -5.12 18.82
C GLY A 25 -15.25 -5.59 17.36
N ILE A 26 -14.30 -5.30 16.48
CA ILE A 26 -14.36 -5.67 15.05
C ILE A 26 -13.24 -6.63 14.68
N SER A 27 -13.40 -7.33 13.55
CA SER A 27 -12.34 -8.20 13.05
C SER A 27 -11.15 -7.41 12.50
N MET A 28 -9.97 -8.02 12.53
CA MET A 28 -8.77 -7.45 11.90
C MET A 28 -9.02 -7.08 10.44
N SER A 29 -9.70 -7.94 9.68
CA SER A 29 -10.00 -7.66 8.27
C SER A 29 -10.90 -6.44 8.09
N GLU A 30 -11.82 -6.17 9.01
CA GLU A 30 -12.65 -4.96 9.00
C GLU A 30 -11.84 -3.71 9.34
N MET A 31 -10.94 -3.82 10.32
CA MET A 31 -10.03 -2.73 10.66
C MET A 31 -9.18 -2.31 9.46
N HIS A 32 -8.57 -3.29 8.77
CA HIS A 32 -7.79 -3.02 7.56
C HIS A 32 -8.64 -2.33 6.47
N ARG A 33 -9.88 -2.76 6.26
CA ARG A 33 -10.78 -2.12 5.28
C ARG A 33 -11.08 -0.67 5.65
N LYS A 34 -11.43 -0.39 6.91
CA LYS A 34 -11.71 0.97 7.39
C LYS A 34 -10.50 1.90 7.18
N ILE A 35 -9.31 1.44 7.56
CA ILE A 35 -8.08 2.23 7.41
C ILE A 35 -7.79 2.52 5.94
N LEU A 36 -7.92 1.52 5.06
CA LEU A 36 -7.73 1.71 3.63
C LEU A 36 -8.76 2.66 3.02
N GLU A 37 -10.03 2.55 3.42
CA GLU A 37 -11.10 3.44 2.95
C GLU A 37 -10.82 4.90 3.32
N VAL A 38 -10.53 5.17 4.58
CA VAL A 38 -10.16 6.51 5.06
C VAL A 38 -8.91 7.04 4.36
N GLY A 39 -7.89 6.20 4.21
CA GLY A 39 -6.66 6.55 3.49
C GLY A 39 -6.93 6.93 2.03
N ILE A 40 -7.76 6.17 1.33
CA ILE A 40 -8.16 6.45 -0.05
C ILE A 40 -8.94 7.77 -0.13
N GLU A 41 -9.86 8.04 0.79
CA GLU A 41 -10.61 9.30 0.81
C GLU A 41 -9.72 10.52 1.03
N ILE A 42 -8.80 10.44 1.99
CA ILE A 42 -7.83 11.51 2.26
C ILE A 42 -6.97 11.75 1.02
N GLN A 43 -6.46 10.68 0.39
CA GLN A 43 -5.67 10.80 -0.84
C GLN A 43 -6.48 11.39 -2.00
N LYS A 44 -7.74 10.98 -2.18
CA LYS A 44 -8.63 11.56 -3.20
C LYS A 44 -8.86 13.06 -2.96
N LYS A 45 -9.06 13.49 -1.71
CA LYS A 45 -9.22 14.91 -1.35
C LYS A 45 -7.94 15.70 -1.64
N ASN A 46 -6.78 15.17 -1.27
CA ASN A 46 -5.48 15.79 -1.52
C ASN A 46 -5.12 15.85 -3.01
N THR A 47 -5.54 14.86 -3.79
CA THR A 47 -5.26 14.77 -5.23
C THR A 47 -6.19 15.69 -6.04
N LYS A 48 -7.44 15.91 -5.60
CA LYS A 48 -8.39 16.85 -6.24
C LYS A 48 -7.87 18.29 -6.30
N GLY A 49 -7.02 18.70 -5.34
CA GLY A 49 -6.45 20.05 -5.29
C GLY A 49 -5.13 20.23 -6.05
N LYS A 50 -4.46 19.14 -6.47
CA LYS A 50 -3.06 19.21 -6.99
C LYS A 50 -2.83 18.70 -8.40
N TYR A 51 -3.84 18.17 -9.11
CA TYR A 51 -3.64 17.63 -10.46
C TYR A 51 -4.71 18.09 -11.46
N THR A 52 -4.46 19.23 -12.11
CA THR A 52 -5.10 19.66 -13.37
C THR A 52 -4.68 18.83 -14.59
N LYS A 53 -3.89 17.76 -14.41
CA LYS A 53 -3.60 16.78 -15.47
C LYS A 53 -4.00 15.39 -14.98
N LYS A 54 -4.90 14.73 -15.72
CA LYS A 54 -5.18 13.30 -15.57
C LYS A 54 -3.85 12.55 -15.74
N ILE A 55 -3.24 12.17 -14.63
CA ILE A 55 -2.08 11.27 -14.61
C ILE A 55 -2.58 9.93 -15.13
N SER A 56 -2.03 9.47 -16.26
CA SER A 56 -2.36 8.16 -16.81
C SER A 56 -1.82 7.05 -15.89
N GLY A 57 -2.33 5.82 -16.02
CA GLY A 57 -1.82 4.69 -15.24
C GLY A 57 -0.30 4.50 -15.40
N ALA A 58 0.26 4.83 -16.57
CA ALA A 58 1.70 4.79 -16.82
C ALA A 58 2.46 5.87 -16.04
N ASP A 59 1.91 7.09 -15.96
CA ASP A 59 2.53 8.20 -15.21
C ASP A 59 2.57 7.93 -13.71
N PHE A 60 1.55 7.25 -13.17
CA PHE A 60 1.52 6.82 -11.78
C PHE A 60 2.60 5.78 -11.49
N MET A 61 2.75 4.78 -12.37
CA MET A 61 3.78 3.74 -12.22
C MET A 61 5.20 4.34 -12.29
N LEU A 62 5.44 5.30 -13.18
CA LEU A 62 6.70 6.03 -13.27
C LEU A 62 7.02 6.85 -12.01
N GLN A 63 6.02 7.47 -11.38
CA GLN A 63 6.21 8.18 -10.12
C GLN A 63 6.57 7.23 -8.96
N GLN A 64 5.98 6.03 -8.92
CA GLN A 64 6.32 5.02 -7.92
C GLN A 64 7.71 4.41 -8.18
N ALA A 65 8.09 4.19 -9.44
CA ALA A 65 9.41 3.69 -9.81
C ALA A 65 10.54 4.64 -9.34
N LYS A 66 10.33 5.96 -9.38
CA LYS A 66 11.28 6.96 -8.84
C LYS A 66 11.46 6.90 -7.32
N LYS A 67 10.54 6.25 -6.60
CA LYS A 67 10.58 6.05 -5.15
C LYS A 67 10.94 4.62 -4.76
N ALA A 68 11.15 3.74 -5.73
CA ALA A 68 11.61 2.39 -5.46
C ALA A 68 13.01 2.47 -4.86
N VAL A 69 13.20 1.78 -3.74
CA VAL A 69 14.51 1.63 -3.12
C VAL A 69 15.40 0.92 -4.13
N ALA A 70 16.60 1.44 -4.36
CA ALA A 70 17.57 0.78 -5.23
C ALA A 70 17.76 -0.66 -4.69
N GLY A 71 17.44 -1.65 -5.52
CA GLY A 71 17.78 -3.03 -5.21
C GLY A 71 19.29 -3.14 -4.95
N PRO A 72 19.73 -4.11 -4.16
CA PRO A 72 21.14 -4.37 -3.93
C PRO A 72 21.75 -4.81 -5.26
N GLY A 73 22.16 -3.85 -6.09
CA GLY A 73 22.43 -4.00 -7.52
C GLY A 73 23.65 -4.85 -7.90
N ASN A 74 23.99 -5.85 -7.08
CA ASN A 74 24.94 -6.92 -7.32
C ASN A 74 24.71 -8.14 -6.38
N SER A 75 23.48 -8.42 -5.93
CA SER A 75 23.19 -9.64 -5.17
C SER A 75 22.86 -10.80 -6.13
N GLU A 76 23.45 -11.98 -5.93
CA GLU A 76 23.10 -13.21 -6.68
C GLU A 76 21.59 -13.52 -6.66
N TYR A 77 20.87 -13.03 -5.64
CA TYR A 77 19.42 -13.17 -5.52
C TYR A 77 18.62 -12.39 -6.56
N ASP A 78 19.15 -11.29 -7.12
CA ASP A 78 18.43 -10.47 -8.09
C ASP A 78 18.30 -11.16 -9.47
N LYS A 79 19.16 -12.15 -9.77
CA LYS A 79 19.06 -12.97 -10.98
C LYS A 79 17.81 -13.86 -11.01
N TYR A 80 17.26 -14.20 -9.85
CA TYR A 80 16.11 -15.11 -9.74
C TYR A 80 14.80 -14.36 -9.46
N ALA A 81 14.85 -13.10 -9.05
CA ALA A 81 13.65 -12.29 -8.77
C ALA A 81 12.97 -11.75 -10.04
N TYR A 82 13.72 -11.60 -11.14
CA TYR A 82 13.24 -11.08 -12.43
C TYR A 82 13.58 -12.00 -13.60
N ASN A 83 13.49 -13.32 -13.41
CA ASN A 83 13.54 -14.25 -14.52
C ASN A 83 12.11 -14.66 -14.93
N LEU A 84 11.73 -14.19 -16.12
CA LEU A 84 10.48 -14.31 -16.89
C LEU A 84 9.36 -13.29 -16.60
#